data_AF-A0A7W4ACI6-F1
#
_entry.id   AF-A0A7W4ACI6-F1
#
_cell.length_a   1.000
_cell.length_b   1.000
_cell.length_c   1.000
_cell.angle_alpha   90.00
_cell.angle_beta   90.00
_cell.angle_gamma   90.00
#
_symmetry.space_group_name_H-M   'P 1'
#
loop_
_entity.id
_entity.type
_entity.pdbx_description
1 polymer ?
#
loop_
_entity_poly.entity_id
_entity_poly.type
_entity_poly.pdbx_seq_one_letter_code
_entity_poly.pdbx_strand_id
1 'polypeptide(L)'
;MNIKTRILVFVILFEILAYSTLQLFNTLIYKESLDEFKQNEIQAVFNGTISRINHLTEQMQGHVIDLALSGEQLYFLRHQKSTPMADIKELAQRTLQNKFTSFEQAMGGGLWYQPQVLDEQYRYFGPYVYKENKQLQFTWDLNTPQYDYFSQDWYQLAVQQGWGLNQSSYRPIFWTNPYYDDAGSFSLMMTIDAVMLDDNRSPIGMATLDWSLAELSEFLVSIKVTENAQSFLFHRDSELIIGFTDKPQTVQQLTDDFPWAATLVAQSRLSKVNSFGFEQLAIEDKYIFYQLSESGFIFGSLVPKNDLSKQVDKVSSWALIQGKSMKKAYDFNTFSR
;
A
#
# COMPACT_ATOMS: atom_id res chain seq x y z
N MET A 1 41.16 4.05 -62.00
CA MET A 1 39.70 4.20 -61.76
C MET A 1 39.22 5.45 -62.48
N ASN A 2 38.22 5.35 -63.36
CA ASN A 2 37.67 6.50 -64.09
C ASN A 2 37.02 7.51 -63.11
N ILE A 3 37.03 8.81 -63.43
CA ILE A 3 36.41 9.89 -62.63
C ILE A 3 34.95 9.54 -62.27
N LYS A 4 34.20 8.93 -63.20
CA LYS A 4 32.82 8.48 -62.98
C LYS A 4 32.71 7.46 -61.85
N THR A 5 33.62 6.49 -61.81
CA THR A 5 33.67 5.45 -60.77
C THR A 5 34.08 6.05 -59.42
N ARG A 6 34.96 7.07 -59.39
CA ARG A 6 35.33 7.78 -58.15
C ARG A 6 34.17 8.54 -57.54
N ILE A 7 33.42 9.26 -58.39
CA ILE A 7 32.22 9.98 -57.97
C ILE A 7 31.15 9.00 -57.45
N LEU A 8 30.92 7.90 -58.18
CA LEU A 8 29.95 6.88 -57.77
C LEU A 8 30.29 6.26 -56.40
N VAL A 9 31.55 5.86 -56.19
CA VAL A 9 32.00 5.30 -54.90
C VAL A 9 31.86 6.33 -53.77
N PHE A 10 32.20 7.59 -54.02
CA PHE A 10 32.04 8.66 -53.04
C PHE A 10 30.57 8.87 -52.66
N VAL A 11 29.66 8.95 -53.63
CA VAL A 11 28.23 9.11 -53.39
C VAL A 11 27.68 7.94 -52.56
N ILE A 12 28.02 6.71 -52.92
CA ILE A 12 27.59 5.52 -52.17
C ILE A 12 28.10 5.54 -50.73
N LEU A 13 29.38 5.88 -50.51
CA LEU A 13 29.95 5.97 -49.17
C LEU A 13 29.32 7.09 -48.35
N PHE A 14 29.07 8.24 -48.98
CA PHE A 14 28.40 9.37 -48.35
C PHE A 14 26.96 9.02 -47.96
N GLU A 15 26.20 8.35 -48.83
CA GLU A 15 24.85 7.88 -48.53
C GLU A 15 24.83 6.84 -47.39
N ILE A 16 25.79 5.91 -47.36
CA ILE A 16 25.93 4.95 -46.27
C ILE A 16 26.20 5.68 -44.95
N LEU A 17 27.11 6.65 -44.96
CA LEU A 17 27.46 7.42 -43.78
C LEU A 17 26.28 8.27 -43.30
N ALA A 18 25.61 8.99 -44.21
CA ALA A 18 24.43 9.79 -43.90
C ALA A 18 23.29 8.93 -43.32
N TYR A 19 23.00 7.78 -43.94
CA TYR A 19 21.99 6.84 -43.46
C TYR A 19 22.35 6.25 -42.09
N SER A 20 23.61 5.86 -41.90
CA SER A 20 24.09 5.31 -40.61
C SER A 20 23.99 6.35 -39.49
N THR A 21 24.29 7.60 -39.80
CA THR A 21 24.20 8.72 -38.85
C THR A 21 22.74 9.00 -38.49
N LEU A 22 21.85 9.06 -39.47
CA LEU A 22 20.41 9.23 -39.24
C LEU A 22 19.83 8.08 -38.42
N GLN A 23 20.23 6.84 -38.73
CA GLN A 23 19.78 5.66 -37.99
C GLN A 23 20.29 5.65 -36.55
N LEU A 24 21.53 6.11 -36.31
CA LEU A 24 22.07 6.27 -34.96
C LEU A 24 21.25 7.29 -34.16
N PHE A 25 21.02 8.48 -34.71
CA PHE A 25 20.19 9.51 -34.06
C PHE A 25 18.78 9.01 -33.78
N ASN A 26 18.15 8.34 -34.75
CA ASN A 26 16.82 7.78 -34.59
C ASN A 26 16.78 6.74 -33.45
N THR A 27 17.79 5.88 -33.37
CA THR A 27 17.91 4.88 -32.31
C THR A 27 18.10 5.52 -30.93
N LEU A 28 18.89 6.59 -30.83
CA LEU A 28 19.08 7.33 -29.58
C LEU A 28 17.78 8.00 -29.11
N ILE A 29 17.08 8.69 -30.01
CA ILE A 29 15.79 9.35 -29.71
C ILE A 29 14.75 8.31 -29.29
N TYR A 30 14.61 7.21 -30.04
CA TYR A 30 13.66 6.15 -29.67
C TYR A 30 13.97 5.50 -28.33
N LYS A 31 15.26 5.33 -28.00
CA LYS A 31 15.66 4.79 -26.71
C LYS A 31 15.22 5.71 -25.57
N GLU A 32 15.53 7.00 -25.67
CA GLU A 32 15.14 7.99 -24.67
C GLU A 32 13.62 8.05 -24.48
N SER A 33 12.86 8.14 -25.57
CA SER A 33 11.39 8.16 -25.50
C SER A 33 10.80 6.86 -24.94
N LEU A 34 11.39 5.70 -25.21
CA LEU A 34 10.90 4.44 -24.68
C LEU A 34 11.24 4.28 -23.20
N ASP A 35 12.42 4.73 -22.78
CA ASP A 35 12.82 4.73 -21.37
C ASP A 35 11.89 5.65 -20.56
N GLU A 36 11.61 6.86 -21.07
CA GLU A 36 10.64 7.79 -20.48
C GLU A 36 9.23 7.18 -20.42
N PHE A 37 8.76 6.59 -21.53
CA PHE A 37 7.46 5.93 -21.58
C PHE A 37 7.33 4.83 -20.52
N LYS A 38 8.35 3.98 -20.38
CA LYS A 38 8.34 2.91 -19.37
C LYS A 38 8.36 3.44 -17.95
N GLN A 39 9.14 4.48 -17.67
CA GLN A 39 9.14 5.10 -16.35
C GLN A 39 7.77 5.67 -16.01
N ASN A 40 7.10 6.31 -16.98
CA ASN A 40 5.73 6.81 -16.81
C ASN A 40 4.72 5.68 -16.56
N GLU A 41 4.82 4.55 -17.26
CA GLU A 41 3.98 3.37 -17.00
C GLU A 41 4.19 2.84 -15.57
N ILE A 42 5.44 2.69 -15.15
CA ILE A 42 5.77 2.25 -13.79
C ILE A 42 5.20 3.26 -12.78
N GLN A 43 5.44 4.55 -12.96
CA GLN A 43 4.92 5.59 -12.06
C GLN A 43 3.39 5.58 -11.98
N ALA A 44 2.68 5.33 -13.09
CA ALA A 44 1.22 5.22 -13.10
C ALA A 44 0.74 4.03 -12.25
N VAL A 45 1.41 2.87 -12.33
CA VAL A 45 1.11 1.70 -11.48
C VAL A 45 1.31 2.02 -10.00
N PHE A 46 2.40 2.71 -9.67
CA PHE A 46 2.71 3.12 -8.31
C PHE A 46 1.68 4.11 -7.74
N ASN A 47 1.35 5.16 -8.50
CA ASN A 47 0.33 6.14 -8.12
C ASN A 47 -1.04 5.48 -7.90
N GLY A 48 -1.44 4.54 -8.78
CA GLY A 48 -2.69 3.80 -8.62
C GLY A 48 -2.70 2.91 -7.37
N THR A 49 -1.57 2.27 -7.08
CA THR A 49 -1.40 1.41 -5.91
C THR A 49 -1.47 2.21 -4.60
N ILE A 50 -0.69 3.30 -4.51
CA ILE A 50 -0.69 4.17 -3.33
C ILE A 50 -2.05 4.84 -3.13
N SER A 51 -2.68 5.30 -4.21
CA SER A 51 -4.04 5.88 -4.12
C SER A 51 -5.05 4.89 -3.56
N ARG A 52 -4.96 3.60 -3.95
CA ARG A 52 -5.81 2.55 -3.39
C ARG A 52 -5.53 2.30 -1.91
N ILE A 53 -4.26 2.26 -1.49
CA ILE A 53 -3.88 2.10 -0.08
C ILE A 53 -4.42 3.28 0.74
N ASN A 54 -4.17 4.51 0.29
CA ASN A 54 -4.64 5.72 0.97
C ASN A 54 -6.16 5.72 1.09
N HIS A 55 -6.88 5.42 0.00
CA HIS A 55 -8.34 5.35 0.01
C HIS A 55 -8.87 4.31 1.01
N LEU A 56 -8.29 3.10 1.04
CA LEU A 56 -8.68 2.09 2.02
C LEU A 56 -8.42 2.56 3.45
N THR A 57 -7.27 3.18 3.72
CA THR A 57 -6.99 3.70 5.07
C THR A 57 -7.92 4.85 5.48
N GLU A 58 -8.32 5.71 4.53
CA GLU A 58 -9.30 6.77 4.76
C GLU A 58 -10.69 6.18 5.05
N GLN A 59 -11.11 5.15 4.30
CA GLN A 59 -12.36 4.44 4.55
C GLN A 59 -12.36 3.78 5.93
N MET A 60 -11.28 3.09 6.31
CA MET A 60 -11.12 2.52 7.65
C MET A 60 -11.26 3.59 8.74
N GLN A 61 -10.62 4.76 8.55
CA GLN A 61 -10.74 5.91 9.46
C GLN A 61 -12.18 6.39 9.60
N GLY A 62 -12.86 6.66 8.49
CA GLY A 62 -14.26 7.07 8.51
C GLY A 62 -15.15 6.06 9.25
N HIS A 63 -14.99 4.77 8.95
CA HIS A 63 -15.79 3.73 9.57
C HIS A 63 -15.52 3.55 11.07
N VAL A 64 -14.28 3.69 11.54
CA VAL A 64 -14.01 3.58 12.99
C VAL A 64 -14.53 4.81 13.73
N ILE A 65 -14.46 6.01 13.15
CA ILE A 65 -15.05 7.23 13.71
C ILE A 65 -16.56 7.08 13.89
N ASP A 66 -17.24 6.62 12.85
CA ASP A 66 -18.68 6.36 12.89
C ASP A 66 -19.04 5.29 13.95
N LEU A 67 -18.13 4.35 14.22
CA LEU A 67 -18.34 3.29 15.21
C LEU A 67 -18.16 3.85 16.62
N ALA A 68 -17.15 4.71 16.82
CA ALA A 68 -16.96 5.46 18.05
C ALA A 68 -18.21 6.32 18.37
N LEU A 69 -18.73 7.06 17.39
CA LEU A 69 -19.98 7.82 17.53
C LEU A 69 -21.17 6.93 17.96
N SER A 70 -21.25 5.73 17.40
CA SER A 70 -22.30 4.77 17.80
C SER A 70 -22.11 4.32 19.25
N GLY A 71 -20.87 4.09 19.69
CA GLY A 71 -20.58 3.75 21.09
C GLY A 71 -20.84 4.92 22.06
N GLU A 72 -20.57 6.16 21.66
CA GLU A 72 -20.95 7.35 22.41
C GLU A 72 -22.47 7.45 22.57
N GLN A 73 -23.22 7.14 21.52
CA GLN A 73 -24.68 7.11 21.57
C GLN A 73 -25.22 6.07 22.56
N LEU A 74 -24.58 4.90 22.66
CA LEU A 74 -24.95 3.90 23.68
C LEU A 74 -24.69 4.41 25.10
N TYR A 75 -23.56 5.08 25.32
CA TYR A 75 -23.25 5.72 26.60
C TYR A 75 -24.28 6.80 26.96
N PHE A 76 -24.64 7.65 25.99
CA PHE A 76 -25.67 8.66 26.14
C PHE A 76 -27.04 8.05 26.51
N LEU A 77 -27.47 7.00 25.82
CA LEU A 77 -28.72 6.30 26.13
C LEU A 77 -28.71 5.73 27.55
N ARG A 78 -27.58 5.15 27.95
CA ARG A 78 -27.41 4.60 29.30
C ARG A 78 -27.58 5.66 30.37
N HIS A 79 -26.90 6.80 30.25
CA HIS A 79 -26.85 7.82 31.30
C HIS A 79 -27.95 8.88 31.23
N GLN A 80 -28.31 9.33 30.04
CA GLN A 80 -29.29 10.41 29.88
C GLN A 80 -30.72 9.90 29.70
N LYS A 81 -30.89 8.68 29.18
CA LYS A 81 -32.22 8.07 28.98
C LYS A 81 -32.51 6.93 29.95
N SER A 82 -31.56 6.61 30.85
CA SER A 82 -31.69 5.52 31.83
C SER A 82 -32.03 4.18 31.18
N THR A 83 -31.56 3.95 29.95
CA THR A 83 -31.80 2.71 29.22
C THR A 83 -31.21 1.51 29.99
N PRO A 84 -31.96 0.41 30.17
CA PRO A 84 -31.46 -0.81 30.82
C PRO A 84 -30.23 -1.40 30.14
N MET A 85 -29.31 -1.96 30.93
CA MET A 85 -28.09 -2.59 30.39
C MET A 85 -28.37 -3.76 29.42
N ALA A 86 -29.50 -4.45 29.56
CA ALA A 86 -29.92 -5.49 28.62
C ALA A 86 -30.14 -4.92 27.20
N ASP A 87 -30.83 -3.78 27.11
CA ASP A 87 -31.09 -3.09 25.85
C ASP A 87 -29.80 -2.50 25.27
N ILE A 88 -28.90 -1.97 26.12
CA ILE A 88 -27.58 -1.49 25.67
C ILE A 88 -26.75 -2.62 25.06
N LYS A 89 -26.75 -3.81 25.66
CA LYS A 89 -26.07 -5.00 25.09
C LYS A 89 -26.66 -5.40 23.73
N GLU A 90 -27.99 -5.44 23.63
CA GLU A 90 -28.67 -5.76 22.36
C GLU A 90 -28.36 -4.74 21.27
N LEU A 91 -28.43 -3.45 21.60
CA LEU A 91 -28.12 -2.36 20.67
C LEU A 91 -26.65 -2.37 20.23
N ALA A 92 -25.72 -2.69 21.14
CA ALA A 92 -24.31 -2.83 20.80
C ALA A 92 -24.08 -3.97 19.82
N GLN A 93 -24.67 -5.15 20.09
CA GLN A 93 -24.58 -6.30 19.19
C GLN A 93 -25.15 -5.98 17.80
N ARG A 94 -26.36 -5.41 17.73
CA ARG A 94 -26.99 -5.05 16.45
C ARG A 94 -26.19 -4.01 15.68
N THR A 95 -25.66 -2.99 16.37
CA THR A 95 -24.82 -1.95 15.77
C THR A 95 -23.58 -2.55 15.12
N LEU A 96 -22.85 -3.41 15.84
CA LEU A 96 -21.66 -4.06 15.30
C LEU A 96 -22.01 -4.99 14.14
N GLN A 97 -23.02 -5.85 14.29
CA GLN A 97 -23.42 -6.78 13.23
C GLN A 97 -23.81 -6.05 11.94
N ASN A 98 -24.63 -5.00 12.04
CA ASN A 98 -25.04 -4.21 10.87
C ASN A 98 -23.84 -3.54 10.20
N LYS A 99 -22.96 -2.94 11.01
CA LYS A 99 -21.83 -2.19 10.49
C LYS A 99 -20.82 -3.08 9.76
N PHE A 100 -20.47 -4.21 10.36
CA PHE A 100 -19.50 -5.14 9.77
C PHE A 100 -20.08 -6.00 8.65
N THR A 101 -21.40 -6.14 8.57
CA THR A 101 -22.05 -6.67 7.37
C THR A 101 -21.89 -5.72 6.18
N SER A 102 -21.93 -4.41 6.40
CA SER A 102 -21.77 -3.41 5.33
C SER A 102 -20.31 -3.11 4.96
N PHE A 103 -19.34 -3.52 5.78
CA PHE A 103 -17.93 -3.21 5.59
C PHE A 103 -17.10 -4.49 5.50
N GLU A 104 -16.95 -5.00 4.28
CA GLU A 104 -16.31 -6.28 4.02
C GLU A 104 -14.78 -6.27 4.25
N GLN A 105 -14.16 -5.09 4.21
CA GLN A 105 -12.71 -4.92 4.33
C GLN A 105 -12.17 -5.07 5.77
N ALA A 106 -13.02 -4.86 6.79
CA ALA A 106 -12.62 -5.09 8.19
C ALA A 106 -12.82 -6.56 8.58
N MET A 107 -11.81 -7.17 9.18
CA MET A 107 -11.90 -8.53 9.71
C MET A 107 -12.71 -8.61 10.98
N GLY A 108 -12.70 -7.55 11.78
CA GLY A 108 -13.35 -7.51 13.07
C GLY A 108 -13.20 -6.15 13.72
N GLY A 109 -13.74 -6.03 14.91
CA GLY A 109 -13.65 -4.83 15.72
C GLY A 109 -14.77 -4.75 16.72
N GLY A 110 -14.66 -3.79 17.61
CA GLY A 110 -15.51 -3.70 18.78
C GLY A 110 -15.57 -2.31 19.37
N LEU A 111 -16.40 -2.20 20.39
CA LEU A 111 -16.47 -1.03 21.26
C LEU A 111 -15.85 -1.42 22.59
N TRP A 112 -14.95 -0.60 23.13
CA TRP A 112 -14.19 -0.92 24.33
C TRP A 112 -14.30 0.22 25.32
N TYR A 113 -15.18 0.05 26.31
CA TYR A 113 -15.43 1.10 27.30
C TYR A 113 -14.39 1.06 28.41
N GLN A 114 -14.14 2.22 29.02
CA GLN A 114 -13.40 2.27 30.27
C GLN A 114 -14.13 1.53 31.40
N PRO A 115 -13.43 1.12 32.47
CA PRO A 115 -14.05 0.36 33.55
C PRO A 115 -15.22 1.13 34.16
N GLN A 116 -16.36 0.45 34.36
CA GLN A 116 -17.50 0.95 35.13
C GLN A 116 -18.17 2.22 34.58
N VAL A 117 -17.78 2.70 33.39
CA VAL A 117 -18.33 3.94 32.85
C VAL A 117 -19.78 3.82 32.39
N LEU A 118 -20.24 2.63 31.99
CA LEU A 118 -21.65 2.41 31.64
C LEU A 118 -22.50 2.06 32.88
N ASP A 119 -21.93 1.30 33.81
CA ASP A 119 -22.58 0.83 35.02
C ASP A 119 -21.52 0.30 36.00
N GLU A 120 -21.65 0.60 37.31
CA GLU A 120 -20.68 0.23 38.34
C GLU A 120 -20.43 -1.28 38.45
N GLN A 121 -21.41 -2.10 38.05
CA GLN A 121 -21.32 -3.56 38.07
C GLN A 121 -20.50 -4.11 36.89
N TYR A 122 -20.26 -3.31 35.85
CA TYR A 122 -19.62 -3.71 34.62
C TYR A 122 -18.19 -3.18 34.54
N ARG A 123 -17.24 -3.96 35.04
CA ARG A 123 -15.82 -3.68 34.84
C ARG A 123 -15.42 -3.78 33.36
N TYR A 124 -15.92 -4.79 32.65
CA TYR A 124 -15.66 -5.01 31.23
C TYR A 124 -16.93 -4.80 30.43
N PHE A 125 -16.84 -3.95 29.40
CA PHE A 125 -17.86 -3.85 28.37
C PHE A 125 -17.18 -3.61 27.02
N GLY A 126 -17.01 -4.71 26.31
CA GLY A 126 -16.18 -4.88 25.14
C GLY A 126 -16.89 -5.76 24.11
N PRO A 127 -18.07 -5.39 23.58
CA PRO A 127 -18.72 -6.17 22.53
C PRO A 127 -17.84 -6.18 21.29
N TYR A 128 -17.67 -7.36 20.69
CA TYR A 128 -16.76 -7.56 19.58
C TYR A 128 -17.42 -8.41 18.49
N VAL A 129 -17.09 -8.10 17.23
CA VAL A 129 -17.42 -8.95 16.09
C VAL A 129 -16.16 -9.25 15.30
N TYR A 130 -16.13 -10.43 14.69
CA TYR A 130 -15.04 -10.86 13.81
C TYR A 130 -15.54 -11.80 12.74
N LYS A 131 -14.75 -11.96 11.68
CA LYS A 131 -15.01 -12.89 10.60
C LYS A 131 -14.28 -14.20 10.85
N GLU A 132 -15.05 -15.27 10.94
CA GLU A 132 -14.55 -16.64 10.93
C GLU A 132 -15.13 -17.35 9.71
N ASN A 133 -14.28 -17.93 8.85
CA ASN A 133 -14.72 -18.59 7.62
C ASN A 133 -15.65 -17.74 6.74
N LYS A 134 -15.36 -16.43 6.62
CA LYS A 134 -16.16 -15.41 5.91
C LYS A 134 -17.56 -15.17 6.49
N GLN A 135 -17.85 -15.67 7.68
CA GLN A 135 -19.10 -15.39 8.40
C GLN A 135 -18.83 -14.50 9.59
N LEU A 136 -19.71 -13.52 9.79
CA LEU A 136 -19.61 -12.59 10.91
C LEU A 136 -20.09 -13.26 12.19
N GLN A 137 -19.20 -13.33 13.18
CA GLN A 137 -19.47 -13.82 14.53
C GLN A 137 -19.48 -12.65 15.51
N PHE A 138 -20.33 -12.74 16.52
CA PHE A 138 -20.38 -11.78 17.62
C PHE A 138 -20.00 -12.50 18.91
N THR A 139 -19.22 -11.86 19.77
CA THR A 139 -18.76 -12.46 21.04
C THR A 139 -18.68 -11.43 22.18
N TRP A 140 -18.87 -11.96 23.39
CA TRP A 140 -18.57 -11.27 24.66
C TRP A 140 -17.32 -11.85 25.35
N ASP A 141 -16.64 -12.84 24.76
CA ASP A 141 -15.59 -13.63 25.42
C ASP A 141 -14.34 -12.81 25.79
N LEU A 142 -14.20 -11.62 25.18
CA LEU A 142 -13.14 -10.65 25.46
C LEU A 142 -13.40 -9.79 26.72
N ASN A 143 -14.46 -10.10 27.49
CA ASN A 143 -14.88 -9.38 28.69
C ASN A 143 -14.48 -10.10 29.99
N THR A 144 -13.28 -10.67 30.02
CA THR A 144 -12.82 -11.53 31.11
C THR A 144 -11.53 -11.01 31.73
N PRO A 145 -11.25 -11.30 33.01
CA PRO A 145 -9.95 -11.00 33.63
C PRO A 145 -8.77 -11.72 32.96
N GLN A 146 -9.02 -12.82 32.24
CA GLN A 146 -7.99 -13.58 31.53
C GLN A 146 -7.51 -12.85 30.27
N TYR A 147 -8.44 -12.28 29.50
CA TYR A 147 -8.09 -11.45 28.34
C TYR A 147 -7.69 -10.04 28.75
N ASP A 148 -8.41 -9.45 29.71
CA ASP A 148 -8.20 -8.10 30.26
C ASP A 148 -7.82 -7.08 29.19
N TYR A 149 -8.79 -6.66 28.35
CA TYR A 149 -8.51 -5.78 27.22
C TYR A 149 -7.83 -4.46 27.61
N PHE A 150 -7.97 -4.04 28.87
CA PHE A 150 -7.24 -2.89 29.42
C PHE A 150 -5.73 -3.05 29.36
N SER A 151 -5.20 -4.27 29.38
CA SER A 151 -3.76 -4.57 29.34
C SER A 151 -3.20 -4.77 27.94
N GLN A 152 -4.06 -4.82 26.92
CA GLN A 152 -3.65 -5.11 25.55
C GLN A 152 -2.94 -3.91 24.92
N ASP A 153 -1.90 -4.18 24.12
CA ASP A 153 -1.04 -3.14 23.53
C ASP A 153 -1.84 -2.13 22.69
N TRP A 154 -2.81 -2.60 21.91
CA TRP A 154 -3.70 -1.75 21.12
C TRP A 154 -4.52 -0.79 21.98
N TYR A 155 -5.03 -1.24 23.14
CA TYR A 155 -5.77 -0.38 24.08
C TYR A 155 -4.83 0.60 24.79
N GLN A 156 -3.67 0.09 25.22
CA GLN A 156 -2.67 0.86 25.95
C GLN A 156 -2.04 1.97 25.09
N LEU A 157 -1.99 1.80 23.77
CA LEU A 157 -1.50 2.81 22.83
C LEU A 157 -2.19 4.17 23.04
N ALA A 158 -3.52 4.19 23.11
CA ALA A 158 -4.27 5.42 23.35
C ALA A 158 -4.12 5.90 24.80
N VAL A 159 -4.18 5.00 25.78
CA VAL A 159 -4.10 5.33 27.22
C VAL A 159 -2.78 6.03 27.55
N GLN A 160 -1.65 5.48 27.09
CA GLN A 160 -0.31 6.02 27.36
C GLN A 160 -0.09 7.37 26.68
N GLN A 161 -0.78 7.63 25.58
CA GLN A 161 -0.78 8.93 24.89
C GLN A 161 -1.83 9.91 25.46
N GLY A 162 -2.39 9.63 26.65
CA GLY A 162 -3.40 10.48 27.27
C GLY A 162 -4.66 10.61 26.42
N TRP A 163 -5.06 9.51 25.78
CA TRP A 163 -6.17 9.43 24.83
C TRP A 163 -6.05 10.36 23.62
N GLY A 164 -4.86 10.93 23.38
CA GLY A 164 -4.61 11.84 22.26
C GLY A 164 -5.40 13.14 22.32
N LEU A 165 -5.86 13.56 23.50
CA LEU A 165 -6.63 14.80 23.67
C LEU A 165 -5.85 16.07 23.29
N ASN A 166 -4.54 15.96 23.12
CA ASN A 166 -3.64 17.00 22.61
C ASN A 166 -3.56 17.06 21.07
N GLN A 167 -4.11 16.06 20.36
CA GLN A 167 -4.14 16.04 18.89
C GLN A 167 -5.05 17.17 18.37
N SER A 168 -4.74 17.69 17.18
CA SER A 168 -5.53 18.74 16.54
C SER A 168 -6.89 18.25 16.03
N SER A 169 -7.05 16.94 15.84
CA SER A 169 -8.32 16.34 15.45
C SER A 169 -9.34 16.45 16.59
N TYR A 170 -10.61 16.66 16.25
CA TYR A 170 -11.71 16.61 17.21
C TYR A 170 -11.77 15.25 17.92
N ARG A 171 -11.54 14.17 17.14
CA ARG A 171 -11.51 12.79 17.59
C ARG A 171 -10.11 12.19 17.37
N PRO A 172 -9.39 11.83 18.45
CA PRO A 172 -8.10 11.17 18.34
C PRO A 172 -8.24 9.78 17.68
N ILE A 173 -7.32 9.51 16.76
CA ILE A 173 -7.22 8.23 16.05
C ILE A 173 -5.82 7.67 16.28
N PHE A 174 -5.74 6.35 16.43
CA PHE A 174 -4.48 5.64 16.59
C PHE A 174 -4.43 4.48 15.60
N TRP A 175 -3.24 4.23 15.08
CA TRP A 175 -2.94 3.02 14.32
C TRP A 175 -1.93 2.21 15.11
N THR A 176 -2.27 0.95 15.34
CA THR A 176 -1.29 -0.01 15.82
C THR A 176 -0.25 -0.28 14.74
N ASN A 177 0.96 -0.66 15.17
CA ASN A 177 1.89 -1.31 14.25
C ASN A 177 1.29 -2.65 13.77
N PRO A 178 1.66 -3.14 12.57
CA PRO A 178 1.29 -4.48 12.14
C PRO A 178 1.63 -5.53 13.20
N TYR A 179 0.68 -6.37 13.54
CA TYR A 179 0.84 -7.46 14.51
C TYR A 179 0.07 -8.70 14.05
N TYR A 180 0.46 -9.86 14.56
CA TYR A 180 -0.23 -11.11 14.30
C TYR A 180 -1.28 -11.34 15.39
N ASP A 181 -2.52 -11.55 14.97
CA ASP A 181 -3.63 -11.83 15.89
C ASP A 181 -3.76 -13.33 16.15
N ASP A 182 -3.24 -13.78 17.30
CA ASP A 182 -3.34 -15.16 17.77
C ASP A 182 -4.68 -15.49 18.45
N ALA A 183 -5.55 -14.50 18.68
CA ALA A 183 -6.75 -14.64 19.50
C ALA A 183 -8.06 -14.75 18.68
N GLY A 184 -8.04 -14.33 17.40
CA GLY A 184 -9.22 -14.38 16.54
C GLY A 184 -8.96 -14.82 15.10
N SER A 185 -8.35 -13.95 14.31
CA SER A 185 -8.25 -14.06 12.85
C SER A 185 -7.02 -14.83 12.34
N PHE A 186 -6.04 -15.14 13.19
CA PHE A 186 -4.78 -15.82 12.83
C PHE A 186 -4.10 -15.21 11.60
N SER A 187 -4.14 -13.88 11.51
CA SER A 187 -3.70 -13.11 10.35
C SER A 187 -2.86 -11.92 10.77
N LEU A 188 -1.93 -11.52 9.90
CA LEU A 188 -1.23 -10.25 10.05
C LEU A 188 -2.24 -9.11 9.83
N MET A 189 -2.34 -8.21 10.79
CA MET A 189 -3.32 -7.13 10.77
C MET A 189 -2.75 -5.83 11.33
N MET A 190 -3.49 -4.75 11.12
CA MET A 190 -3.39 -3.53 11.90
C MET A 190 -4.78 -3.19 12.43
N THR A 191 -4.84 -2.80 13.69
CA THR A 191 -6.04 -2.20 14.29
C THR A 191 -5.96 -0.69 14.21
N ILE A 192 -7.08 -0.09 13.83
CA ILE A 192 -7.31 1.34 13.95
C ILE A 192 -8.27 1.61 15.09
N ASP A 193 -7.90 2.58 15.93
CA ASP A 193 -8.67 2.96 17.11
C ASP A 193 -9.21 4.38 16.93
N ALA A 194 -10.48 4.60 17.29
CA ALA A 194 -11.04 5.93 17.46
C ALA A 194 -11.55 6.10 18.89
N VAL A 195 -11.04 7.11 19.58
CA VAL A 195 -11.44 7.39 20.96
C VAL A 195 -12.91 7.81 21.02
N MET A 196 -13.64 7.25 21.96
CA MET A 196 -15.00 7.65 22.32
C MET A 196 -14.94 8.67 23.45
N LEU A 197 -15.68 9.77 23.30
CA LEU A 197 -15.72 10.92 24.19
C LEU A 197 -17.16 11.16 24.67
N ASP A 198 -17.33 11.58 25.92
CA ASP A 198 -18.61 12.12 26.39
C ASP A 198 -18.83 13.59 25.96
N ASP A 199 -19.98 14.17 26.33
CA ASP A 199 -20.34 15.56 26.04
C ASP A 199 -19.33 16.57 26.61
N ASN A 200 -18.57 16.19 27.65
CA ASN A 200 -17.53 17.02 28.28
C ASN A 200 -16.13 16.79 27.68
N ARG A 201 -16.04 16.00 26.61
CA ARG A 201 -14.79 15.54 25.98
C ARG A 201 -13.92 14.68 26.90
N SER A 202 -14.51 14.02 27.88
CA SER A 202 -13.82 13.02 28.68
C SER A 202 -13.81 11.69 27.91
N PRO A 203 -12.66 10.99 27.84
CA PRO A 203 -12.61 9.69 27.20
C PRO A 203 -13.46 8.69 27.99
N ILE A 204 -14.33 7.97 27.29
CA ILE A 204 -15.19 6.91 27.85
C ILE A 204 -14.83 5.52 27.30
N GLY A 205 -13.90 5.46 26.35
CA GLY A 205 -13.46 4.23 25.70
C GLY A 205 -12.92 4.48 24.29
N MET A 206 -12.92 3.44 23.47
CA MET A 206 -12.57 3.51 22.05
C MET A 206 -13.37 2.52 21.21
N ALA A 207 -13.56 2.83 19.93
CA ALA A 207 -13.95 1.86 18.92
C ALA A 207 -12.70 1.37 18.18
N THR A 208 -12.76 0.14 17.68
CA THR A 208 -11.67 -0.51 16.93
C THR A 208 -12.19 -1.07 15.63
N LEU A 209 -11.37 -1.06 14.59
CA LEU A 209 -11.53 -1.89 13.40
C LEU A 209 -10.21 -2.59 13.10
N ASP A 210 -10.27 -3.90 12.87
CA ASP A 210 -9.14 -4.75 12.54
C ASP A 210 -9.05 -4.90 11.02
N TRP A 211 -7.96 -4.43 10.44
CA TRP A 211 -7.67 -4.53 9.03
C TRP A 211 -6.72 -5.69 8.75
N SER A 212 -7.18 -6.71 8.03
CA SER A 212 -6.28 -7.76 7.54
C SER A 212 -5.34 -7.20 6.49
N LEU A 213 -4.05 -7.40 6.72
CA LEU A 213 -3.03 -7.10 5.74
C LEU A 213 -2.83 -8.25 4.74
N ALA A 214 -3.52 -9.38 4.91
CA ALA A 214 -3.48 -10.49 3.96
C ALA A 214 -4.01 -10.07 2.58
N GLU A 215 -5.15 -9.37 2.53
CA GLU A 215 -5.71 -8.86 1.27
C GLU A 215 -4.77 -7.86 0.58
N LEU A 216 -4.06 -7.07 1.38
CA LEU A 216 -3.09 -6.11 0.86
C LEU A 216 -1.86 -6.82 0.29
N SER A 217 -1.41 -7.90 0.92
CA SER A 217 -0.37 -8.78 0.39
C SER A 217 -0.81 -9.53 -0.87
N GLU A 218 -2.06 -10.00 -0.94
CA GLU A 218 -2.61 -10.61 -2.17
C GLU A 218 -2.71 -9.59 -3.31
N PHE A 219 -3.17 -8.38 -3.00
CA PHE A 219 -3.19 -7.28 -3.95
C PHE A 219 -1.77 -6.99 -4.48
N LEU A 220 -0.76 -6.99 -3.60
CA LEU A 220 0.64 -6.82 -4.00
C LEU A 220 1.09 -7.85 -5.05
N VAL A 221 0.70 -9.13 -4.88
CA VAL A 221 1.00 -10.21 -5.83
C VAL A 221 0.33 -9.99 -7.19
N SER A 222 -0.84 -9.35 -7.21
CA SER A 222 -1.55 -9.03 -8.45
C SER A 222 -0.91 -7.89 -9.27
N ILE A 223 -0.05 -7.08 -8.65
CA ILE A 223 0.59 -5.93 -9.30
C ILE A 223 1.78 -6.39 -10.12
N LYS A 224 1.67 -6.23 -11.44
CA LYS A 224 2.77 -6.48 -12.38
C LYS A 224 3.37 -5.17 -12.85
N VAL A 225 4.51 -4.80 -12.26
CA VAL A 225 5.24 -3.56 -12.62
C VAL A 225 5.97 -3.72 -13.95
N THR A 226 6.79 -4.77 -14.09
CA THR A 226 7.36 -5.23 -15.35
C THR A 226 7.35 -6.77 -15.39
N GLU A 227 7.93 -7.39 -16.42
CA GLU A 227 7.87 -8.84 -16.61
C GLU A 227 8.47 -9.63 -15.44
N ASN A 228 9.64 -9.22 -14.94
CA ASN A 228 10.41 -9.91 -13.91
C ASN A 228 10.59 -9.04 -12.65
N ALA A 229 9.73 -8.05 -12.46
CA ALA A 229 9.75 -7.18 -11.29
C ALA A 229 9.36 -7.93 -10.02
N GLN A 230 10.01 -7.60 -8.91
CA GLN A 230 9.72 -8.16 -7.58
C GLN A 230 9.14 -7.04 -6.71
N SER A 231 7.83 -7.09 -6.44
CA SER A 231 7.13 -6.06 -5.67
C SER A 231 7.19 -6.34 -4.18
N PHE A 232 7.29 -5.29 -3.37
CA PHE A 232 7.31 -5.36 -1.92
C PHE A 232 6.42 -4.29 -1.30
N LEU A 233 5.98 -4.56 -0.07
CA LEU A 233 5.25 -3.63 0.77
C LEU A 233 5.80 -3.70 2.19
N PHE A 234 6.28 -2.57 2.70
CA PHE A 234 6.79 -2.46 4.07
C PHE A 234 5.94 -1.47 4.88
N HIS A 235 5.93 -1.62 6.19
CA HIS A 235 5.42 -0.59 7.09
C HIS A 235 6.59 0.17 7.70
N ARG A 236 6.70 1.47 7.40
CA ARG A 236 7.88 2.30 7.71
C ARG A 236 8.18 2.36 9.21
N ASP A 237 7.14 2.50 10.03
CA ASP A 237 7.31 2.83 11.44
C ASP A 237 7.63 1.59 12.28
N SER A 238 7.12 0.41 11.89
CA SER A 238 7.45 -0.88 12.51
C SER A 238 8.60 -1.63 11.84
N GLU A 239 9.04 -1.18 10.66
CA GLU A 239 10.07 -1.83 9.84
C GLU A 239 9.71 -3.26 9.40
N LEU A 240 8.43 -3.62 9.49
CA LEU A 240 7.95 -4.95 9.13
C LEU A 240 7.70 -5.07 7.63
N ILE A 241 8.02 -6.26 7.11
CA ILE A 241 7.65 -6.68 5.76
C ILE A 241 6.19 -7.15 5.79
N ILE A 242 5.34 -6.48 5.01
CA ILE A 242 3.91 -6.81 4.88
C ILE A 242 3.69 -7.78 3.74
N GLY A 243 4.44 -7.61 2.64
CA GLY A 243 4.41 -8.50 1.49
C GLY A 243 5.69 -8.38 0.66
N PHE A 244 6.13 -9.49 0.07
CA PHE A 244 7.23 -9.51 -0.89
C PHE A 244 7.05 -10.65 -1.89
N THR A 245 6.82 -10.34 -3.16
CA THR A 245 6.43 -11.33 -4.17
C THR A 245 7.49 -12.42 -4.43
N ASP A 246 8.77 -12.08 -4.32
CA ASP A 246 9.89 -13.03 -4.51
C ASP A 246 10.21 -13.84 -3.25
N LYS A 247 9.86 -13.33 -2.08
CA LYS A 247 10.20 -13.90 -0.77
C LYS A 247 9.00 -13.86 0.18
N PRO A 248 7.89 -14.54 -0.15
CA PRO A 248 6.66 -14.49 0.65
C PRO A 248 6.87 -14.97 2.10
N GLN A 249 7.87 -15.82 2.35
CA GLN A 249 8.23 -16.29 3.69
C GLN A 249 8.80 -15.20 4.62
N THR A 250 9.14 -14.02 4.11
CA THR A 250 9.72 -12.93 4.92
C THR A 250 8.65 -11.99 5.48
N VAL A 251 7.37 -12.24 5.21
CA VAL A 251 6.27 -11.49 5.83
C VAL A 251 6.41 -11.58 7.35
N GLN A 252 6.24 -10.45 8.04
CA GLN A 252 6.47 -10.25 9.49
C GLN A 252 7.94 -10.22 9.92
N GLN A 253 8.91 -10.40 9.02
CA GLN A 253 10.32 -10.14 9.34
C GLN A 253 10.61 -8.64 9.26
N LEU A 254 11.67 -8.22 9.96
CA LEU A 254 12.17 -6.85 9.88
C LEU A 254 12.90 -6.63 8.55
N THR A 255 12.90 -5.39 8.06
CA THR A 255 13.62 -5.02 6.84
C THR A 255 15.15 -5.11 6.97
N ASP A 256 15.68 -5.24 8.19
CA ASP A 256 17.12 -5.34 8.49
C ASP A 256 17.84 -6.52 7.83
N ASP A 257 17.09 -7.60 7.53
CA ASP A 257 17.62 -8.75 6.80
C ASP A 257 18.00 -8.41 5.34
N PHE A 258 17.62 -7.23 4.86
CA PHE A 258 17.93 -6.70 3.54
C PHE A 258 18.60 -5.32 3.63
N PRO A 259 19.92 -5.21 3.42
CA PRO A 259 20.65 -3.94 3.55
C PRO A 259 20.06 -2.79 2.71
N TRP A 260 19.54 -3.10 1.51
CA TRP A 260 18.89 -2.13 0.64
C TRP A 260 17.53 -1.67 1.20
N ALA A 261 16.78 -2.56 1.88
CA ALA A 261 15.47 -2.24 2.44
C ALA A 261 15.62 -1.40 3.71
N ALA A 262 16.56 -1.76 4.59
CA ALA A 262 16.89 -0.96 5.77
C ALA A 262 17.32 0.46 5.39
N THR A 263 18.15 0.60 4.34
CA THR A 263 18.55 1.91 3.79
C THR A 263 17.34 2.70 3.29
N LEU A 264 16.44 2.05 2.56
CA LEU A 264 15.24 2.67 2.02
C LEU A 264 14.29 3.15 3.15
N VAL A 265 14.05 2.31 4.16
CA VAL A 265 13.22 2.69 5.31
C VAL A 265 13.84 3.86 6.06
N ALA A 266 15.15 3.84 6.32
CA ALA A 266 15.85 4.95 6.96
C ALA A 266 15.73 6.26 6.15
N GLN A 267 15.90 6.21 4.82
CA GLN A 267 15.73 7.36 3.94
C GLN A 267 14.29 7.90 3.99
N SER A 268 13.30 7.01 3.94
CA SER A 268 11.88 7.39 3.98
C SER A 268 11.47 8.12 5.26
N ARG A 269 12.20 7.94 6.38
CA ARG A 269 11.99 8.66 7.65
C ARG A 269 12.59 10.06 7.67
N LEU A 270 13.65 10.30 6.89
CA LEU A 270 14.34 11.58 6.83
C LEU A 270 13.62 12.58 5.90
N SER A 271 12.82 12.08 4.96
CA SER A 271 11.98 12.89 4.07
C SER A 271 10.89 13.62 4.85
N LYS A 272 11.21 14.81 5.35
CA LYS A 272 10.34 15.67 6.19
C LYS A 272 9.21 16.41 5.46
N VAL A 273 8.96 16.07 4.21
CA VAL A 273 8.02 16.81 3.35
C VAL A 273 7.30 15.79 2.48
N ASN A 274 6.08 16.13 2.06
CA ASN A 274 5.29 15.54 0.99
C ASN A 274 6.02 15.40 -0.37
N SER A 275 7.33 15.12 -0.41
CA SER A 275 8.03 14.57 -1.56
C SER A 275 7.62 13.10 -1.70
N PHE A 276 6.33 12.90 -1.99
CA PHE A 276 5.72 11.64 -2.43
C PHE A 276 6.14 11.34 -3.87
N GLY A 277 7.45 11.36 -4.12
CA GLY A 277 8.03 11.11 -5.42
C GLY A 277 8.16 9.63 -5.68
N PHE A 278 7.91 9.24 -6.93
CA PHE A 278 8.43 8.00 -7.46
C PHE A 278 9.96 8.09 -7.47
N GLU A 279 10.62 7.33 -6.60
CA GLU A 279 12.07 7.38 -6.43
C GLU A 279 12.75 6.14 -6.99
N GLN A 280 13.99 6.30 -7.49
CA GLN A 280 14.77 5.23 -8.12
C GLN A 280 16.15 5.10 -7.46
N LEU A 281 16.47 3.91 -6.95
CA LEU A 281 17.82 3.55 -6.53
C LEU A 281 18.42 2.52 -7.50
N ALA A 282 19.63 2.79 -8.00
CA ALA A 282 20.33 1.85 -8.85
C ALA A 282 21.12 0.84 -8.00
N ILE A 283 20.81 -0.44 -8.20
CA ILE A 283 21.59 -1.59 -7.72
C ILE A 283 22.23 -2.25 -8.96
N GLU A 284 23.27 -3.07 -8.79
CA GLU A 284 24.07 -3.69 -9.86
C GLU A 284 23.27 -3.97 -11.15
N ASP A 285 22.31 -4.88 -11.09
CA ASP A 285 21.50 -5.34 -12.22
C ASP A 285 20.01 -4.92 -12.14
N LYS A 286 19.62 -4.15 -11.12
CA LYS A 286 18.22 -3.76 -10.83
C LYS A 286 18.07 -2.28 -10.51
N TYR A 287 16.86 -1.76 -10.68
CA TYR A 287 16.41 -0.50 -10.11
C TYR A 287 15.42 -0.80 -8.99
N ILE A 288 15.51 -0.08 -7.87
CA ILE A 288 14.46 -0.06 -6.86
C ILE A 288 13.60 1.16 -7.13
N PHE A 289 12.33 0.93 -7.43
CA PHE A 289 11.32 1.96 -7.45
C PHE A 289 10.50 1.91 -6.17
N TYR A 290 10.21 3.05 -5.54
CA TYR A 290 9.39 3.06 -4.33
C TYR A 290 8.55 4.35 -4.18
N GLN A 291 7.46 4.24 -3.43
CA GLN A 291 6.58 5.34 -3.06
C GLN A 291 5.98 5.07 -1.67
N LEU A 292 5.83 6.14 -0.88
CA LEU A 292 5.28 6.09 0.48
C LEU A 292 3.78 6.45 0.46
N SER A 293 2.98 5.80 1.30
CA SER A 293 1.57 6.12 1.55
C SER A 293 1.44 7.10 2.72
N GLU A 294 0.29 7.77 2.84
CA GLU A 294 0.03 8.69 3.96
C GLU A 294 0.00 7.95 5.32
N SER A 295 -0.43 6.70 5.29
CA SER A 295 -0.48 5.76 6.41
C SER A 295 0.84 5.06 6.73
N GLY A 296 1.96 5.45 6.09
CA GLY A 296 3.28 4.94 6.41
C GLY A 296 3.66 3.61 5.73
N PHE A 297 2.88 3.15 4.74
CA PHE A 297 3.27 2.01 3.91
C PHE A 297 4.21 2.42 2.80
N ILE A 298 5.25 1.62 2.57
CA ILE A 298 6.19 1.79 1.47
C ILE A 298 5.87 0.72 0.44
N PHE A 299 5.27 1.11 -0.68
CA PHE A 299 5.14 0.22 -1.84
C PHE A 299 6.37 0.38 -2.73
N GLY A 300 6.98 -0.73 -3.12
CA GLY A 300 8.14 -0.71 -3.98
C GLY A 300 8.28 -1.91 -4.90
N SER A 301 9.23 -1.81 -5.83
CA SER A 301 9.50 -2.85 -6.81
C SER A 301 10.96 -2.87 -7.23
N LEU A 302 11.56 -4.06 -7.20
CA LEU A 302 12.87 -4.35 -7.75
C LEU A 302 12.70 -4.69 -9.23
N VAL A 303 13.09 -3.79 -10.14
CA VAL A 303 12.93 -3.94 -11.59
C VAL A 303 14.28 -4.25 -12.22
N PRO A 304 14.48 -5.42 -12.85
CA PRO A 304 15.70 -5.72 -13.58
C PRO A 304 15.96 -4.72 -14.69
N LYS A 305 17.21 -4.23 -14.81
CA LYS A 305 17.59 -3.26 -15.87
C LYS A 305 17.28 -3.79 -17.27
N ASN A 306 17.40 -5.11 -17.46
CA ASN A 306 17.12 -5.77 -18.72
C ASN A 306 15.64 -5.68 -19.14
N ASP A 307 14.70 -5.57 -18.19
CA ASP A 307 13.28 -5.43 -18.52
C ASP A 307 12.97 -4.04 -19.11
N LEU A 308 13.78 -3.04 -18.78
CA LEU A 308 13.70 -1.72 -19.39
C LEU A 308 14.40 -1.71 -20.77
N SER A 309 15.54 -2.38 -20.94
CA SER A 309 16.28 -2.36 -22.21
C SER A 309 15.75 -3.29 -23.31
N LYS A 310 15.16 -4.45 -22.98
CA LYS A 310 14.71 -5.48 -23.97
C LYS A 310 13.83 -4.95 -25.11
N GLN A 311 12.96 -3.97 -24.83
CA GLN A 311 12.06 -3.41 -25.86
C GLN A 311 12.78 -2.39 -26.75
N VAL A 312 13.76 -1.65 -26.22
CA VAL A 312 14.63 -0.73 -26.98
C VAL A 312 15.42 -1.52 -28.02
N ASP A 313 16.00 -2.65 -27.61
CA ASP A 313 16.83 -3.50 -28.46
C ASP A 313 16.01 -4.17 -29.59
N LYS A 314 14.73 -4.49 -29.31
CA LYS A 314 13.81 -5.04 -30.31
C LYS A 314 13.38 -4.00 -31.34
N VAL A 315 13.01 -2.78 -30.94
CA VAL A 315 12.62 -1.73 -31.89
C VAL A 315 13.80 -1.27 -32.75
N SER A 316 14.98 -1.11 -32.15
CA SER A 316 16.20 -0.69 -32.85
C SER A 316 16.67 -1.73 -33.89
N SER A 317 16.65 -3.02 -33.55
CA SER A 317 16.99 -4.10 -34.48
C SER A 317 16.03 -4.21 -35.66
N TRP A 318 14.72 -4.01 -35.44
CA TRP A 318 13.72 -3.98 -36.51
C TRP A 318 13.89 -2.78 -37.45
N ALA A 319 14.15 -1.59 -36.90
CA ALA A 319 14.45 -0.41 -37.71
C ALA A 319 15.69 -0.59 -38.59
N LEU A 320 16.74 -1.24 -38.05
CA LEU A 320 17.95 -1.58 -38.80
C LEU A 320 17.70 -2.59 -39.94
N ILE A 321 16.80 -3.56 -39.74
CA ILE A 321 16.45 -4.58 -40.74
C ILE A 321 15.58 -3.97 -41.86
N GLN A 322 14.56 -3.18 -41.50
CA GLN A 322 13.70 -2.44 -42.44
C GLN A 322 14.50 -1.46 -43.31
N GLY A 323 15.47 -0.79 -42.69
CA GLY A 323 16.47 0.04 -43.37
C GLY A 323 17.25 -0.68 -44.46
N LYS A 324 17.73 -1.89 -44.15
CA LYS A 324 18.44 -2.75 -45.10
C LYS A 324 17.53 -3.28 -46.21
N SER A 325 16.24 -3.56 -45.93
CA SER A 325 15.30 -4.05 -46.93
C SER A 325 14.82 -2.98 -47.90
N MET A 326 14.62 -1.73 -47.45
CA MET A 326 14.28 -0.61 -48.36
C MET A 326 15.42 -0.31 -49.34
N LYS A 327 16.68 -0.49 -48.94
CA LYS A 327 17.84 -0.35 -49.84
C LYS A 327 17.87 -1.41 -50.94
N LYS A 328 17.51 -2.67 -50.62
CA LYS A 328 17.36 -3.75 -51.61
C LYS A 328 16.24 -3.51 -52.62
N ALA A 329 15.17 -2.79 -52.25
CA ALA A 329 14.08 -2.46 -53.15
C ALA A 329 14.46 -1.36 -54.17
N TYR A 330 15.35 -0.44 -53.80
CA TYR A 330 15.89 0.57 -54.71
C TYR A 330 16.91 0.01 -55.70
N ASP A 331 17.73 -0.97 -55.29
CA ASP A 331 18.69 -1.65 -56.18
C ASP A 331 17.99 -2.55 -57.23
N PHE A 332 16.73 -2.94 -57.02
CA PHE A 332 15.97 -3.74 -58.00
C PHE A 332 15.27 -2.91 -59.10
N ASN A 333 15.07 -1.60 -58.88
CA ASN A 333 14.37 -0.73 -59.84
C ASN A 333 15.29 0.05 -60.80
N THR A 334 16.61 -0.16 -60.74
CA THR A 334 17.59 0.47 -61.64
C THR A 334 18.24 -0.50 -62.64
N PHE A 335 17.76 -1.74 -62.73
CA PHE A 335 18.13 -2.72 -63.76
C PHE A 335 16.91 -3.19 -64.59
N SER A 336 16.05 -2.26 -65.00
CA SER A 336 15.12 -2.51 -66.13
C SER A 336 14.62 -1.21 -66.74
N ARG A 337 15.49 -0.53 -67.50
CA ARG A 337 15.18 0.11 -68.81
C ARG A 337 16.38 0.86 -69.35
#